data_AF-A0A915Q2X2-F1
#
_entry.id   AF-A0A915Q2X2-F1
#
_cell.length_a   1.000
_cell.length_b   1.000
_cell.length_c   1.000
_cell.angle_alpha   90.00
_cell.angle_beta   90.00
_cell.angle_gamma   90.00
#
_symmetry.space_group_name_H-M   'P 1'
#
loop_
_entity.id
_entity.type
_entity.pdbx_description
1 polymer ?
#
loop_
_entity_poly.entity_id
_entity_poly.type
_entity_poly.pdbx_seq_one_letter_code
_entity_poly.pdbx_strand_id
1 'polypeptide(L)'
;MSKCYREPRVGNAEESPRIPYHKPRSRMGILWDRLLYNVRYVSRHWKDRIIIKAVAGMLIYTVGLYAFTKKYYGNEHPLNRYQWRQLKKNGQLSEEMLHKEEVVQNYMKARFNKIYEKQPVYSARRQGPPGVL
;
A
#
# COMPACT_ATOMS: atom_id res chain seq x y z
N MET A 1 89.12 27.43 -7.62
CA MET A 1 88.43 26.45 -6.75
C MET A 1 86.97 26.85 -6.61
N SER A 2 86.07 26.21 -7.38
CA SER A 2 84.62 26.46 -7.35
C SER A 2 83.92 25.28 -6.68
N LYS A 3 83.04 25.58 -5.71
CA LYS A 3 82.34 24.60 -4.86
C LYS A 3 81.23 23.93 -5.67
N CYS A 4 81.23 22.59 -5.68
CA CYS A 4 80.19 21.77 -6.32
C CYS A 4 79.03 21.59 -5.32
N TYR A 5 77.86 22.18 -5.62
CA TYR A 5 76.64 21.95 -4.85
C TYR A 5 76.00 20.62 -5.28
N ARG A 6 75.78 19.73 -4.31
CA ARG A 6 75.15 18.42 -4.49
C ARG A 6 73.67 18.57 -4.14
N GLU A 7 72.78 18.52 -5.13
CA GLU A 7 71.35 18.43 -4.87
C GLU A 7 70.97 17.07 -4.23
N PRO A 8 69.94 17.01 -3.37
CA PRO A 8 69.50 15.76 -2.78
C PRO A 8 68.70 14.96 -3.82
N ARG A 9 69.09 13.70 -4.04
CA ARG A 9 68.31 12.72 -4.79
C ARG A 9 66.97 12.48 -4.07
N VAL A 10 65.88 12.93 -4.68
CA VAL A 10 64.51 12.55 -4.29
C VAL A 10 64.34 11.08 -4.66
N GLY A 11 64.10 10.24 -3.64
CA GLY A 11 63.85 8.82 -3.81
C GLY A 11 62.57 8.58 -4.62
N ASN A 12 62.67 7.65 -5.56
CA ASN A 12 61.56 7.15 -6.34
C ASN A 12 60.46 6.60 -5.40
N ALA A 13 59.36 7.34 -5.27
CA ALA A 13 58.10 6.76 -4.83
C ALA A 13 57.49 6.10 -6.07
N GLU A 14 57.58 4.78 -6.15
CA GLU A 14 56.85 4.01 -7.16
C GLU A 14 55.35 4.24 -6.97
N GLU A 15 54.78 5.13 -7.79
CA GLU A 15 53.33 5.27 -7.93
C GLU A 15 52.80 4.00 -8.58
N SER A 16 52.44 3.03 -7.74
CA SER A 16 51.65 1.87 -8.14
C SER A 16 50.39 2.37 -8.85
N PRO A 17 50.12 1.98 -10.11
CA PRO A 17 48.99 2.51 -10.86
C PRO A 17 47.70 2.05 -10.20
N ARG A 18 47.04 2.96 -9.47
CA ARG A 18 45.72 2.71 -8.88
C ARG A 18 44.74 2.47 -10.02
N ILE A 19 44.43 1.20 -10.28
CA ILE A 19 43.39 0.79 -11.21
C ILE A 19 42.08 1.42 -10.71
N PRO A 20 41.40 2.28 -11.48
CA PRO A 20 40.18 2.92 -11.04
C PRO A 20 39.11 1.85 -10.84
N TYR A 21 38.72 1.64 -9.57
CA TYR A 21 37.68 0.69 -9.21
C TYR A 21 36.32 1.27 -9.61
N HIS A 22 35.84 0.93 -10.82
CA HIS A 22 34.48 1.26 -11.23
C HIS A 22 33.50 0.38 -10.45
N LYS A 23 32.93 0.93 -9.37
CA LYS A 23 31.87 0.27 -8.60
C LYS A 23 30.72 -0.10 -9.55
N PRO A 24 30.30 -1.38 -9.62
CA PRO A 24 29.22 -1.78 -10.50
C PRO A 24 27.96 -1.00 -10.13
N ARG A 25 27.37 -0.34 -11.14
CA ARG A 25 26.16 0.48 -10.98
C ARG A 25 25.07 -0.40 -10.37
N SER A 26 24.49 0.05 -9.25
CA SER A 26 23.50 -0.75 -8.54
C SER A 26 22.28 -0.99 -9.43
N ARG A 27 21.72 -2.20 -9.39
CA ARG A 27 20.48 -2.55 -10.12
C ARG A 27 19.35 -1.57 -9.80
N MET A 28 19.33 -1.05 -8.58
CA MET A 28 18.38 -0.01 -8.15
C MET A 28 18.58 1.30 -8.91
N GLY A 29 19.82 1.76 -9.14
CA GLY A 29 20.08 2.98 -9.91
C GLY A 29 19.56 2.89 -11.35
N ILE A 30 19.74 1.74 -12.00
CA ILE A 30 19.23 1.48 -13.37
C ILE A 30 17.68 1.51 -13.38
N LEU A 31 17.06 0.95 -12.34
CA LEU A 31 15.61 0.98 -12.17
C LEU A 31 15.08 2.40 -11.97
N TRP A 32 15.76 3.20 -11.14
CA TRP A 32 15.42 4.60 -10.91
C TRP A 32 15.58 5.44 -12.17
N ASP A 33 16.65 5.25 -12.94
CA ASP A 33 16.84 5.95 -14.22
C ASP A 33 15.72 5.60 -15.21
N ARG A 34 15.27 4.35 -15.25
CA ARG A 34 14.16 3.91 -16.10
C ARG A 34 12.82 4.51 -15.66
N LEU A 35 12.61 4.61 -14.36
CA LEU A 35 11.41 5.19 -13.78
C LEU A 35 11.36 6.70 -14.03
N LEU A 36 12.47 7.40 -13.82
CA LEU A 36 12.63 8.82 -14.12
C LEU A 36 12.50 9.11 -15.62
N TYR A 37 13.04 8.25 -16.48
CA TYR A 37 12.87 8.35 -17.93
C TYR A 37 11.39 8.23 -18.32
N ASN A 38 10.67 7.24 -17.79
CA ASN A 38 9.25 7.06 -18.05
C ASN A 38 8.42 8.24 -17.52
N VAL A 39 8.71 8.74 -16.31
CA VAL A 39 8.04 9.92 -15.74
C VAL A 39 8.30 11.17 -16.58
N ARG A 40 9.53 11.35 -17.08
CA ARG A 40 9.89 12.49 -17.92
C ARG A 40 9.32 12.39 -19.35
N TYR A 41 9.17 11.17 -19.86
CA TYR A 41 8.53 10.90 -21.15
C TYR A 41 7.02 11.19 -21.08
N VAL A 42 6.36 10.68 -20.03
CA VAL A 42 4.94 10.94 -19.72
C VAL A 42 4.68 12.44 -19.50
N SER A 43 5.53 13.15 -18.75
CA SER A 43 5.33 14.60 -18.51
C SER A 43 5.42 15.49 -19.75
N ARG A 44 6.00 14.98 -20.85
CA ARG A 44 6.13 15.68 -22.14
C ARG A 44 4.86 15.60 -22.98
N HIS A 45 3.98 14.61 -22.73
CA HIS A 45 2.71 14.50 -23.42
C HIS A 45 1.63 15.30 -22.69
N TRP A 46 1.06 16.29 -23.37
CA TRP A 46 0.04 17.19 -22.81
C TRP A 46 -1.22 16.45 -22.34
N LYS A 47 -1.49 15.26 -22.91
CA LYS A 47 -2.55 14.32 -22.49
C LYS A 47 -2.33 13.81 -21.05
N ASP A 48 -1.09 13.59 -20.64
CA ASP A 48 -0.78 13.09 -19.30
C ASP A 48 -0.94 14.16 -18.24
N ARG A 49 -0.79 15.45 -18.59
CA ARG A 49 -1.14 16.56 -17.68
C ARG A 49 -2.64 16.59 -17.39
N ILE A 50 -3.48 16.24 -18.37
CA ILE A 50 -4.93 16.15 -18.19
C ILE A 50 -5.27 14.94 -17.31
N ILE A 51 -4.64 13.78 -17.56
CA ILE A 51 -4.83 12.57 -16.74
C ILE A 51 -4.39 12.80 -15.30
N ILE A 52 -3.22 13.40 -15.08
CA ILE A 52 -2.72 13.71 -13.73
C ILE A 52 -3.67 14.68 -13.02
N LYS A 53 -4.16 15.73 -13.69
CA LYS A 53 -5.14 16.66 -13.13
C LYS A 53 -6.47 15.96 -12.81
N ALA A 54 -6.94 15.07 -13.67
CA ALA A 54 -8.17 14.31 -13.44
C ALA A 54 -8.02 13.35 -12.25
N VAL A 55 -6.91 12.63 -12.14
CA VAL A 55 -6.61 11.74 -11.01
C VAL A 55 -6.48 12.55 -9.72
N ALA A 56 -5.78 13.69 -9.74
CA ALA A 56 -5.67 14.58 -8.59
C ALA A 56 -7.05 15.12 -8.17
N GLY A 57 -7.89 15.53 -9.12
CA GLY A 57 -9.27 15.95 -8.85
C GLY A 57 -10.12 14.85 -8.23
N MET A 58 -10.03 13.62 -8.75
CA MET A 58 -10.68 12.43 -8.17
C MET A 58 -10.21 12.17 -6.74
N LEU A 59 -8.91 12.28 -6.46
CA LEU A 59 -8.36 12.10 -5.12
C LEU A 59 -8.84 13.19 -4.16
N ILE A 60 -8.83 14.46 -4.58
CA ILE A 60 -9.34 15.57 -3.78
C ILE A 60 -10.84 15.40 -3.50
N TYR A 61 -11.62 15.00 -4.51
CA TYR A 61 -13.05 14.75 -4.37
C TYR A 61 -13.33 13.61 -3.39
N THR A 62 -12.65 12.47 -3.54
CA THR A 62 -12.85 11.31 -2.66
C THR A 62 -12.45 11.59 -1.22
N VAL A 63 -11.30 12.23 -1.00
CA VAL A 63 -10.84 12.61 0.35
C VAL A 63 -11.74 13.68 0.95
N GLY A 64 -12.12 14.70 0.17
CA GLY A 64 -13.01 15.77 0.60
C GLY A 64 -14.41 15.26 0.95
N LEU A 65 -14.97 14.38 0.11
CA LEU A 65 -16.25 13.72 0.36
C LEU A 65 -16.19 12.90 1.64
N TYR A 66 -15.14 12.10 1.84
CA TYR A 66 -14.94 11.31 3.05
C TYR A 66 -14.82 12.19 4.31
N ALA A 67 -14.04 13.27 4.24
CA ALA A 67 -13.91 14.23 5.34
C ALA A 67 -15.23 14.93 5.65
N PHE A 68 -16.00 15.31 4.62
CA PHE A 68 -17.33 15.87 4.75
C PHE A 68 -18.29 14.88 5.43
N THR A 69 -18.36 13.64 4.94
CA THR A 69 -19.24 12.63 5.54
C THR A 69 -18.86 12.35 6.99
N LYS A 70 -17.57 12.24 7.31
CA LYS A 70 -17.10 12.06 8.68
C LYS A 70 -17.47 13.23 9.60
N LYS A 71 -17.43 14.47 9.09
CA LYS A 71 -17.78 15.66 9.88
C LYS A 71 -19.26 15.75 10.20
N TYR A 72 -20.14 15.45 9.24
CA TYR A 72 -21.59 15.62 9.40
C TYR A 72 -22.30 14.42 10.00
N TYR A 73 -21.86 13.19 9.68
CA TYR A 73 -22.50 11.96 10.15
C TYR A 73 -21.75 11.31 11.33
N GLY A 74 -20.64 11.92 11.76
CA GLY A 74 -19.84 11.44 12.88
C GLY A 74 -19.15 10.09 12.62
N ASN A 75 -18.60 9.51 13.69
CA ASN A 75 -18.00 8.17 13.67
C ASN A 75 -19.05 7.04 13.57
N GLU A 76 -20.33 7.39 13.69
CA GLU A 76 -21.47 6.47 13.53
C GLU A 76 -21.90 6.30 12.07
N HIS A 77 -21.20 6.96 11.14
CA HIS A 77 -21.39 6.74 9.71
C HIS A 77 -21.36 5.23 9.42
N PRO A 78 -22.35 4.67 8.69
CA PRO A 78 -22.46 3.23 8.48
C PRO A 78 -21.12 2.66 8.06
N LEU A 79 -20.62 1.75 8.89
CA LEU A 79 -19.35 1.07 8.68
C LEU A 79 -19.32 0.53 7.27
N ASN A 80 -18.24 0.84 6.54
CA ASN A 80 -18.02 0.22 5.26
C ASN A 80 -18.15 -1.30 5.43
N ARG A 81 -18.84 -1.99 4.52
CA ARG A 81 -19.07 -3.44 4.57
C ARG A 81 -17.78 -4.23 4.81
N TYR A 82 -16.66 -3.73 4.31
CA TYR A 82 -15.33 -4.28 4.58
C TYR A 82 -14.90 -4.12 6.05
N GLN A 83 -15.04 -2.91 6.61
CA GLN A 83 -14.74 -2.63 8.02
C GLN A 83 -15.65 -3.46 8.94
N TRP A 84 -16.93 -3.60 8.60
CA TRP A 84 -17.86 -4.47 9.33
C TRP A 84 -17.35 -5.92 9.39
N ARG A 85 -16.89 -6.48 8.25
CA ARG A 85 -16.33 -7.84 8.20
C ARG A 85 -15.07 -7.97 9.06
N GLN A 86 -14.19 -6.98 9.04
CA GLN A 86 -12.98 -6.97 9.85
C GLN A 86 -13.30 -6.88 11.34
N LEU A 87 -14.17 -5.96 11.75
CA LEU A 87 -14.61 -5.80 13.14
C LEU A 87 -15.34 -7.05 13.67
N LYS A 88 -16.19 -7.66 12.83
CA LYS A 88 -16.88 -8.92 13.16
C LYS A 88 -15.90 -10.09 13.31
N LYS A 89 -14.88 -10.17 12.44
CA LYS A 89 -13.80 -11.17 12.56
C LYS A 89 -12.97 -10.96 13.84
N ASN A 90 -12.76 -9.71 14.23
CA ASN A 90 -11.98 -9.33 15.40
C ASN A 90 -12.80 -9.35 16.71
N GLY A 91 -14.11 -9.59 16.66
CA GLY A 91 -14.99 -9.59 17.83
C GLY A 91 -15.19 -8.20 18.47
N GLN A 92 -14.87 -7.12 17.76
CA GLN A 92 -14.95 -5.74 18.26
C GLN A 92 -16.28 -5.05 17.94
N LEU A 93 -17.28 -5.81 17.50
CA LEU A 93 -18.59 -5.29 17.14
C LEU A 93 -19.42 -5.06 18.41
N SER A 94 -20.04 -3.90 18.56
CA SER A 94 -20.94 -3.65 19.70
C SER A 94 -22.17 -4.55 19.64
N GLU A 95 -22.71 -4.87 20.82
CA GLU A 95 -23.89 -5.73 20.97
C GLU A 95 -25.10 -5.17 20.22
N GLU A 96 -25.30 -3.85 20.26
CA GLU A 96 -26.35 -3.17 19.48
C GLU A 96 -26.23 -3.39 17.97
N MET A 97 -24.99 -3.45 17.45
CA MET A 97 -24.73 -3.66 16.03
C MET A 97 -24.95 -5.11 15.60
N LEU A 98 -24.62 -6.06 16.46
CA LEU A 98 -24.97 -7.47 16.26
C LEU A 98 -26.49 -7.67 16.26
N HIS A 99 -27.19 -7.02 17.19
CA HIS A 99 -28.65 -7.09 17.26
C HIS A 99 -29.31 -6.49 16.01
N LYS A 100 -28.83 -5.33 15.52
CA LYS A 100 -29.30 -4.74 14.26
C LYS A 100 -29.09 -5.67 13.06
N GLU A 101 -27.97 -6.38 13.01
CA GLU A 101 -27.72 -7.38 11.96
C GLU A 101 -28.73 -8.53 12.03
N GLU A 102 -29.02 -9.03 13.23
CA GLU A 102 -30.00 -10.10 13.44
C GLU A 102 -31.41 -9.68 13.02
N VAL A 103 -31.87 -8.48 13.40
CA VAL A 103 -33.18 -7.95 13.00
C VAL A 103 -33.29 -7.85 11.48
N VAL A 104 -32.26 -7.34 10.81
CA VAL A 104 -32.24 -7.23 9.34
C VAL A 104 -32.21 -8.61 8.68
N GLN A 105 -31.42 -9.55 9.20
CA GLN A 105 -31.39 -10.92 8.69
C GLN A 105 -32.74 -11.62 8.86
N ASN A 106 -33.37 -11.48 10.02
CA ASN A 106 -34.69 -12.04 10.30
C ASN A 106 -35.77 -11.44 9.39
N TYR A 107 -35.73 -10.13 9.16
CA TYR A 107 -36.62 -9.46 8.21
C TYR A 107 -36.42 -9.96 6.77
N MET A 108 -35.17 -10.05 6.31
CA MET A 108 -34.83 -10.54 4.97
C MET A 108 -35.23 -12.00 4.80
N LYS A 109 -35.00 -12.83 5.82
CA LYS A 109 -35.44 -14.23 5.85
C LYS A 109 -36.95 -14.31 5.76
N ALA A 110 -37.68 -13.63 6.64
CA ALA A 110 -39.15 -13.62 6.62
C ALA A 110 -39.74 -13.16 5.27
N ARG A 111 -39.17 -12.12 4.67
CA ARG A 111 -39.68 -11.52 3.42
C ARG A 111 -39.24 -12.26 2.15
N PHE A 112 -38.05 -12.84 2.15
CA PHE A 112 -37.42 -13.44 0.97
C PHE A 112 -37.00 -14.91 1.18
N ASN A 113 -37.69 -15.63 2.07
CA ASN A 113 -37.40 -17.03 2.48
C ASN A 113 -37.09 -17.99 1.32
N LYS A 114 -37.68 -17.78 0.12
CA LYS A 114 -37.45 -18.62 -1.06
C LYS A 114 -36.12 -18.39 -1.78
N ILE A 115 -35.42 -17.27 -1.54
CA ILE A 115 -34.19 -16.88 -2.26
C ILE A 115 -32.94 -17.05 -1.38
N TYR A 116 -33.10 -17.15 -0.05
CA TYR A 116 -32.01 -17.16 0.93
C TYR A 116 -31.79 -18.53 1.62
N GLU A 117 -32.19 -19.64 1.01
CA GLU A 117 -31.58 -20.95 1.29
C GLU A 117 -30.14 -21.00 0.74
N LYS A 118 -29.27 -20.12 1.21
CA LYS A 118 -27.83 -20.40 1.18
C LYS A 118 -27.50 -21.08 2.50
N GLN A 119 -27.08 -22.33 2.39
CA GLN A 119 -26.65 -23.19 3.48
C GLN A 119 -25.90 -22.39 4.56
N PRO A 120 -26.28 -22.52 5.84
CA PRO A 120 -25.57 -21.85 6.91
C PRO A 120 -24.13 -22.38 6.99
N VAL A 121 -23.17 -21.61 6.49
CA VAL A 121 -21.72 -21.88 6.58
C VAL A 121 -21.24 -21.95 8.06
N TYR A 122 -22.11 -21.60 9.02
CA TYR A 122 -21.81 -21.58 10.45
C TYR A 122 -22.22 -22.85 11.22
N SER A 123 -22.96 -23.80 10.64
CA SER A 123 -23.28 -25.07 11.33
C SER A 123 -22.13 -26.09 11.29
N ALA A 124 -21.16 -25.93 10.38
CA ALA A 124 -19.99 -26.81 10.27
C ALA A 124 -18.95 -26.63 11.39
N ARG A 125 -19.00 -25.56 12.19
CA ARG A 125 -18.01 -25.29 13.25
C ARG A 125 -18.37 -25.91 14.62
N ARG A 126 -19.57 -26.46 14.79
CA ARG A 126 -19.97 -27.19 16.02
C ARG A 126 -19.70 -28.69 15.97
N GLN A 127 -19.28 -29.22 14.84
CA GLN A 127 -18.80 -30.60 14.75
C GLN A 127 -17.29 -30.58 14.97
N GLY A 128 -16.86 -30.91 16.18
CA GLY A 128 -15.47 -31.30 16.42
C GLY A 128 -15.07 -32.45 15.50
N PRO A 129 -13.76 -32.72 15.34
CA PRO A 129 -13.28 -33.76 14.45
C PRO A 129 -13.95 -35.12 14.79
N PRO A 130 -14.51 -35.84 13.78
CA PRO A 130 -15.04 -37.18 14.01
C PRO A 130 -13.87 -38.14 14.21
N GLY A 131 -13.78 -38.73 15.40
CA GLY A 131 -13.01 -39.94 15.66
C GLY A 131 -11.59 -39.74 16.17
N VAL A 132 -11.44 -39.74 17.49
CA VAL A 132 -10.39 -40.50 18.20
C VAL A 132 -11.00 -40.96 19.53
N LEU A 133 -11.62 -42.13 19.51
CA LEU A 133 -11.67 -43.05 20.66
C LEU A 133 -10.82 -44.26 20.28
#